data_AF-A0A7J3U495-F1
#
_entry.id   AF-A0A7J3U495-F1
#
_cell.length_a   1.000
_cell.length_b   1.000
_cell.length_c   1.000
_cell.angle_alpha   90.00
_cell.angle_beta   90.00
_cell.angle_gamma   90.00
#
_symmetry.space_group_name_H-M   'P 1'
#
loop_
_entity.id
_entity.type
_entity.pdbx_description
1 polymer ?
#
loop_
_entity_poly.entity_id
_entity_poly.type
_entity_poly.pdbx_seq_one_letter_code
_entity_poly.pdbx_strand_id
1 'polypeptide(L)'
;MKALVVLAISFLFLMPASGYVGREVFDSGNTPVSHNVMAEFNHTVEIAPGKDFYIHFSPSGIDCSNAAPYAGNLSQAAVAAVARSPVWVQREVAKQFQYLNDSYAELLLNAEKRYVDEIAFSIAYSPVGSAPPPDVLYDNARFIYENDRYLDYVKVLDVGNGSNYHSTLRYRVIENGTEMKVTCPPSIYYWFVVSPRATVENATYIYGKFWREYVFDHNDIGYPLLKEKLSGIKYMWDRESYRPPAHRTWNHSMSTHPTAIE
;
A
#
# COMPACT_ATOMS: atom_id res chain seq x y z
N MET A 1 -42.49 -8.66 4.95
CA MET A 1 -41.49 -9.14 5.93
C MET A 1 -40.19 -9.65 5.32
N LYS A 2 -40.18 -10.38 4.19
CA LYS A 2 -38.94 -10.89 3.58
C LYS A 2 -38.09 -9.84 2.84
N ALA A 3 -38.69 -8.77 2.30
CA ALA A 3 -37.95 -7.72 1.59
C ALA A 3 -37.15 -6.78 2.51
N LEU A 4 -37.63 -6.53 3.74
CA LEU A 4 -36.96 -5.67 4.73
C LEU A 4 -35.71 -6.33 5.34
N VAL A 5 -35.71 -7.66 5.47
CA VAL A 5 -34.55 -8.41 5.99
C VAL A 5 -33.41 -8.46 4.97
N VAL A 6 -33.73 -8.57 3.67
CA VAL A 6 -32.71 -8.55 2.60
C VAL A 6 -32.06 -7.16 2.49
N LEU A 7 -32.83 -6.08 2.65
CA LEU A 7 -32.29 -4.72 2.62
C LEU A 7 -31.40 -4.40 3.82
N ALA A 8 -31.71 -4.95 5.00
CA ALA A 8 -30.89 -4.80 6.21
C ALA A 8 -29.56 -5.57 6.13
N ILE A 9 -29.55 -6.74 5.47
CA ILE A 9 -28.33 -7.54 5.29
C ILE A 9 -27.41 -6.91 4.24
N SER A 10 -27.95 -6.31 3.16
CA SER A 10 -27.14 -5.61 2.16
C SER A 10 -26.42 -4.37 2.70
N PHE A 11 -26.98 -3.69 3.71
CA PHE A 11 -26.32 -2.55 4.37
C PHE A 11 -25.15 -2.98 5.27
N LEU A 12 -25.15 -4.20 5.79
CA LEU A 12 -24.06 -4.75 6.61
C LEU A 12 -22.84 -5.20 5.80
N PHE A 13 -22.98 -5.45 4.49
CA PHE A 13 -21.88 -5.89 3.61
C PHE A 13 -21.28 -4.77 2.74
N LEU A 14 -21.86 -3.56 2.76
CA LEU A 14 -21.35 -2.38 2.03
C LEU A 14 -20.72 -1.33 2.95
N MET A 15 -20.67 -1.57 4.26
CA MET A 15 -19.79 -0.78 5.12
C MET A 15 -18.35 -1.21 4.83
N PRO A 16 -17.47 -0.29 4.38
CA PRO A 16 -16.06 -0.59 4.43
C PRO A 16 -15.74 -0.92 5.88
N ALA A 17 -15.07 -2.05 6.11
CA ALA A 17 -14.26 -2.24 7.29
C ALA A 17 -13.08 -1.25 7.20
N SER A 18 -13.40 0.05 7.23
CA SER A 18 -12.44 1.12 7.28
C SER A 18 -11.92 1.12 8.71
N GLY A 19 -10.87 0.34 8.93
CA GLY A 19 -9.83 0.66 9.90
C GLY A 19 -9.12 1.97 9.52
N TYR A 20 -9.89 3.03 9.30
CA TYR A 20 -9.44 4.41 9.28
C TYR A 20 -9.81 4.95 10.65
N VAL A 21 -8.87 4.88 11.59
CA VAL A 21 -8.85 5.83 12.72
C VAL A 21 -8.36 7.15 12.15
N GLY A 22 -9.19 7.76 11.32
CA GLY A 22 -8.98 9.05 10.69
C GLY A 22 -9.97 10.03 11.28
N ARG A 23 -9.60 10.59 12.43
CA ARG A 23 -10.02 11.91 12.95
C ARG A 23 -11.38 12.43 12.43
N GLU A 24 -12.48 11.79 12.82
CA GLU A 24 -13.79 12.44 12.75
C GLU A 24 -13.91 13.37 13.96
N VAL A 25 -13.84 14.67 13.72
CA VAL A 25 -14.34 15.67 14.66
C VAL A 25 -15.85 15.46 14.69
N PHE A 26 -16.38 15.03 15.83
CA PHE A 26 -17.82 14.98 16.08
C PHE A 26 -18.40 16.39 15.94
N ASP A 27 -18.96 16.71 14.78
CA ASP A 27 -19.83 17.88 14.62
C ASP A 27 -21.27 17.42 14.84
N SER A 28 -21.67 17.34 16.11
CA SER A 28 -23.06 17.07 16.47
C SER A 28 -23.88 18.34 16.24
N GLY A 29 -24.59 18.41 15.12
CA GLY A 29 -25.58 19.44 14.85
C GLY A 29 -26.66 19.50 15.95
N ASN A 30 -27.00 20.72 16.34
CA ASN A 30 -28.07 21.18 17.24
C ASN A 30 -27.84 21.12 18.77
N THR A 31 -27.03 22.04 19.29
CA THR A 31 -27.45 23.12 20.25
C THR A 31 -26.22 23.97 20.65
N PRO A 32 -26.33 25.30 20.79
CA PRO A 32 -25.19 26.15 21.12
C PRO A 32 -24.95 26.16 22.63
N VAL A 33 -24.40 25.06 23.14
CA VAL A 33 -23.57 25.14 24.35
C VAL A 33 -22.14 25.08 23.83
N SER A 34 -21.52 26.25 23.70
CA SER A 34 -20.09 26.33 23.40
C SER A 34 -19.34 25.68 24.55
N HIS A 35 -19.08 24.38 24.43
CA HIS A 35 -18.11 23.72 25.27
C HIS A 35 -16.77 24.36 24.90
N ASN A 36 -16.29 25.28 25.74
CA ASN A 36 -14.94 25.82 25.60
C ASN A 36 -13.99 24.65 25.85
N VAL A 37 -13.51 24.04 24.78
CA VAL A 37 -12.46 23.01 24.84
C VAL A 37 -11.23 23.69 25.43
N MET A 38 -10.91 23.37 26.69
CA MET A 38 -9.75 23.94 27.38
C MET A 38 -8.43 23.34 26.89
N ALA A 39 -8.43 22.07 26.49
CA ALA A 39 -7.29 21.37 25.90
C ALA A 39 -7.74 20.07 25.20
N GLU A 40 -7.01 19.68 24.15
CA GLU A 40 -7.12 18.38 23.47
C GLU A 40 -5.76 17.69 23.53
N PHE A 41 -5.74 16.42 23.97
CA PHE A 41 -4.54 15.59 24.02
C PHE A 41 -4.76 14.32 23.21
N ASN A 42 -3.76 13.91 22.44
CA ASN A 42 -3.77 12.65 21.72
C ASN A 42 -2.64 11.76 22.24
N HIS A 43 -2.99 10.56 22.68
CA HIS A 43 -2.05 9.56 23.16
C HIS A 43 -2.38 8.21 22.53
N THR A 44 -1.38 7.49 22.05
CA THR A 44 -1.52 6.14 21.49
C THR A 44 -0.67 5.18 22.29
N VAL A 45 -1.27 4.09 22.77
CA VAL A 45 -0.58 3.04 23.51
C VAL A 45 -0.84 1.67 22.86
N GLU A 46 0.15 0.78 22.95
CA GLU A 46 0.03 -0.60 22.50
C GLU A 46 -0.16 -1.52 23.71
N ILE A 47 -1.20 -2.35 23.64
CA ILE A 47 -1.55 -3.30 24.69
C ILE A 47 -1.24 -4.70 24.15
N ALA A 48 -0.24 -5.36 24.74
CA ALA A 48 0.10 -6.72 24.33
C ALA A 48 -1.05 -7.70 24.65
N PRO A 49 -1.19 -8.82 23.91
CA PRO A 49 -2.21 -9.82 24.18
C PRO A 49 -2.20 -10.28 25.65
N GLY A 50 -3.36 -10.21 26.32
CA GLY A 50 -3.49 -10.59 27.72
C GLY A 50 -2.90 -9.60 28.73
N LYS A 51 -2.61 -8.35 28.31
CA LYS A 51 -2.26 -7.25 29.22
C LYS A 51 -3.41 -6.29 29.38
N ASP A 52 -3.45 -5.64 30.54
CA ASP A 52 -4.37 -4.56 30.84
C ASP A 52 -3.66 -3.21 30.68
N PHE A 53 -4.43 -2.20 30.32
CA PHE A 53 -3.96 -0.82 30.29
C PHE A 53 -4.96 0.06 31.02
N TYR A 54 -4.45 0.93 31.89
CA TYR A 54 -5.25 1.81 32.72
C TYR A 54 -4.90 3.26 32.40
N ILE A 55 -5.92 4.06 32.12
CA ILE A 55 -5.79 5.52 32.01
C ILE A 55 -6.31 6.09 33.32
N HIS A 56 -5.45 6.77 34.06
CA HIS A 56 -5.83 7.42 35.31
C HIS A 56 -5.90 8.94 35.12
N PHE A 57 -7.08 9.52 35.34
CA PHE A 57 -7.28 10.97 35.32
C PHE A 57 -7.09 11.51 36.74
N SER A 58 -6.10 12.39 36.92
CA SER A 58 -5.82 13.05 38.19
C SER A 58 -5.93 14.58 38.05
N PRO A 59 -6.13 15.33 39.16
CA PRO A 59 -6.04 16.79 39.13
C PRO A 59 -4.70 17.33 38.63
N SER A 60 -3.62 16.54 38.72
CA SER A 60 -2.28 16.85 38.19
C SER A 60 -2.07 16.50 36.71
N GLY A 61 -3.05 15.86 36.06
CA GLY A 61 -2.98 15.46 34.65
C GLY A 61 -3.34 13.99 34.42
N ILE A 62 -3.03 13.50 33.21
CA ILE A 62 -3.25 12.11 32.80
C ILE A 62 -2.01 11.29 33.18
N ASP A 63 -2.21 10.26 34.00
CA ASP A 63 -1.18 9.27 34.30
C ASP A 63 -1.41 8.01 33.44
N CYS A 64 -0.42 7.72 32.58
CA CYS A 64 -0.37 6.54 31.73
C CYS A 64 0.74 5.63 32.25
N SER A 65 0.42 4.64 33.09
CA SER A 65 1.41 3.68 33.57
C SER A 65 1.51 2.47 32.62
N ASN A 66 2.76 2.07 32.32
CA ASN A 66 3.16 0.85 31.60
C ASN A 66 2.93 0.78 30.07
N ALA A 67 3.29 1.83 29.32
CA ALA A 67 3.53 1.68 27.88
C ALA A 67 4.96 1.16 27.64
N ALA A 68 5.11 -0.14 27.35
CA ALA A 68 6.39 -0.66 26.85
C ALA A 68 6.63 -0.14 25.41
N PRO A 69 7.84 0.34 25.06
CA PRO A 69 8.15 0.69 23.68
C PRO A 69 7.93 -0.53 22.79
N TYR A 70 7.31 -0.36 21.62
CA TYR A 70 7.06 -1.45 20.67
C TYR A 70 8.34 -2.16 20.20
N ALA A 71 9.50 -1.54 20.39
CA ALA A 71 10.82 -2.06 20.06
C ALA A 71 11.60 -2.61 21.27
N GLY A 72 11.01 -2.64 22.47
CA GLY A 72 11.73 -2.90 23.73
C GLY A 72 12.37 -4.29 23.84
N ASN A 73 11.86 -5.29 23.12
CA ASN A 73 12.35 -6.67 23.11
C ASN A 73 12.99 -7.09 21.77
N LEU A 74 13.26 -6.13 20.88
CA LEU A 74 13.80 -6.42 19.56
C LEU A 74 15.33 -6.48 19.58
N SER A 75 15.92 -7.22 18.63
CA SER A 75 17.36 -7.18 18.39
C SER A 75 17.82 -5.77 18.00
N GLN A 76 19.11 -5.46 18.21
CA GLN A 76 19.66 -4.16 17.79
C GLN A 76 19.52 -3.93 16.28
N ALA A 77 19.65 -5.00 15.48
CA ALA A 77 19.44 -4.95 14.03
C ALA A 77 17.98 -4.59 13.69
N ALA A 78 17.01 -5.24 14.35
CA ALA A 78 15.59 -4.96 14.16
C ALA A 78 15.24 -3.52 14.58
N VAL A 79 15.78 -3.01 15.69
CA VAL A 79 15.59 -1.60 16.09
C VAL A 79 16.10 -0.64 15.02
N ALA A 80 17.29 -0.90 14.47
CA ALA A 80 17.87 -0.07 13.41
C ALA A 80 17.07 -0.14 12.10
N ALA A 81 16.57 -1.33 11.74
CA ALA A 81 15.73 -1.54 10.57
C ALA A 81 14.37 -0.80 10.68
N VAL A 82 13.75 -0.83 11.87
CA VAL A 82 12.55 -0.04 12.16
C VAL A 82 12.85 1.45 12.00
N ALA A 83 13.93 1.95 12.59
CA ALA A 83 14.30 3.37 12.50
C ALA A 83 14.58 3.83 11.05
N ARG A 84 15.07 2.94 10.19
CA ARG A 84 15.30 3.20 8.76
C ARG A 84 14.01 3.26 7.94
N SER A 85 12.98 2.55 8.38
CA SER A 85 11.66 2.50 7.74
C SER A 85 10.91 3.84 7.86
N PRO A 86 9.99 4.18 6.95
CA PRO A 86 9.16 5.38 7.08
C PRO A 86 8.36 5.43 8.38
N VAL A 87 8.26 6.60 9.01
CA VAL A 87 7.58 6.79 10.32
C VAL A 87 6.18 6.16 10.35
N TRP A 88 5.42 6.29 9.27
CA TRP A 88 4.06 5.80 9.18
C TRP A 88 3.94 4.26 9.22
N VAL A 89 5.01 3.51 8.95
CA VAL A 89 5.02 2.04 8.96
C VAL A 89 5.81 1.42 10.12
N GLN A 90 6.67 2.21 10.80
CA GLN A 90 7.60 1.71 11.83
C GLN A 90 6.94 0.83 12.90
N ARG A 91 5.76 1.25 13.38
CA ARG A 91 5.01 0.51 14.40
C ARG A 91 4.65 -0.90 13.93
N GLU A 92 4.10 -1.03 12.72
CA GLU A 92 3.67 -2.34 12.21
C GLU A 92 4.85 -3.23 11.84
N VAL A 93 5.95 -2.66 11.35
CA VAL A 93 7.21 -3.40 11.13
C VAL A 93 7.77 -3.95 12.44
N ALA A 94 7.79 -3.13 13.50
CA ALA A 94 8.31 -3.56 14.79
C ALA A 94 7.52 -4.73 15.39
N LYS A 95 6.19 -4.76 15.22
CA LYS A 95 5.36 -5.90 15.62
C LYS A 95 5.76 -7.18 14.89
N GLN A 96 6.03 -7.09 13.59
CA GLN A 96 6.46 -8.26 12.81
C GLN A 96 7.81 -8.79 13.29
N PHE A 97 8.75 -7.93 13.66
CA PHE A 97 10.05 -8.34 14.21
C PHE A 97 9.98 -9.08 15.54
N GLN A 98 8.82 -9.13 16.21
CA GLN A 98 8.64 -10.04 17.36
C GLN A 98 8.58 -11.51 16.93
N TYR A 99 8.26 -11.78 15.65
CA TYR A 99 8.06 -13.12 15.10
C TYR A 99 9.04 -13.45 13.97
N LEU A 100 9.67 -12.44 13.36
CA LEU A 100 10.62 -12.60 12.27
C LEU A 100 12.06 -12.63 12.80
N ASN A 101 12.95 -13.29 12.06
CA ASN A 101 14.37 -13.32 12.36
C ASN A 101 15.12 -12.10 11.78
N ASP A 102 16.40 -11.96 12.14
CA ASP A 102 17.22 -10.79 11.76
C ASP A 102 17.49 -10.65 10.25
N SER A 103 17.26 -11.67 9.42
CA SER A 103 17.45 -11.54 7.95
C SER A 103 16.55 -10.48 7.32
N TYR A 104 15.36 -10.24 7.90
CA TYR A 104 14.46 -9.18 7.47
C TYR A 104 14.96 -7.78 7.87
N ALA A 105 15.65 -7.69 9.01
CA ALA A 105 16.29 -6.46 9.44
C ALA A 105 17.47 -6.12 8.54
N GLU A 106 18.31 -7.13 8.25
CA GLU A 106 19.42 -7.01 7.29
C GLU A 106 18.93 -6.57 5.90
N LEU A 107 17.82 -7.12 5.41
CA LEU A 107 17.20 -6.69 4.16
C LEU A 107 16.92 -5.18 4.15
N LEU A 108 16.19 -4.67 5.15
CA LEU A 108 15.86 -3.24 5.21
C LEU A 108 17.11 -2.36 5.33
N LEU A 109 18.12 -2.80 6.10
CA LEU A 109 19.37 -2.08 6.30
C LEU A 109 20.27 -2.06 5.05
N ASN A 110 20.18 -3.07 4.19
CA ASN A 110 21.02 -3.17 3.00
C ASN A 110 20.31 -2.72 1.71
N ALA A 111 18.98 -2.66 1.70
CA ALA A 111 18.21 -2.23 0.53
C ALA A 111 18.44 -0.75 0.18
N GLU A 112 18.41 -0.42 -1.12
CA GLU A 112 18.42 0.96 -1.59
C GLU A 112 17.25 1.75 -1.00
N LYS A 113 17.48 3.03 -0.69
CA LYS A 113 16.52 3.88 0.04
C LYS A 113 15.11 3.88 -0.58
N ARG A 114 15.04 3.91 -1.91
CA ARG A 114 13.80 3.90 -2.72
C ARG A 114 12.97 2.61 -2.60
N TYR A 115 13.54 1.52 -2.10
CA TYR A 115 12.83 0.24 -1.90
C TYR A 115 12.38 0.06 -0.45
N VAL A 116 12.91 0.85 0.49
CA VAL A 116 12.75 0.60 1.92
C VAL A 116 11.29 0.71 2.36
N ASP A 117 10.56 1.71 1.87
CA ASP A 117 9.16 1.91 2.21
C ASP A 117 8.26 0.76 1.72
N GLU A 118 8.51 0.26 0.51
CA GLU A 118 7.77 -0.84 -0.11
C GLU A 118 8.04 -2.19 0.55
N ILE A 119 9.32 -2.46 0.86
CA ILE A 119 9.73 -3.64 1.62
C ILE A 119 9.14 -3.57 3.03
N ALA A 120 9.24 -2.42 3.70
CA ALA A 120 8.70 -2.22 5.04
C ALA A 120 7.18 -2.37 5.08
N PHE A 121 6.46 -1.83 4.09
CA PHE A 121 5.03 -2.04 3.92
C PHE A 121 4.69 -3.53 3.78
N SER A 122 5.40 -4.23 2.89
CA SER A 122 5.17 -5.65 2.63
C SER A 122 5.41 -6.51 3.87
N ILE A 123 6.42 -6.18 4.69
CA ILE A 123 6.66 -6.83 5.99
C ILE A 123 5.49 -6.53 6.94
N ALA A 124 5.20 -5.25 7.18
CA ALA A 124 4.21 -4.79 8.14
C ALA A 124 2.82 -5.43 7.93
N TYR A 125 2.35 -5.44 6.69
CA TYR A 125 0.99 -5.86 6.35
C TYR A 125 0.88 -7.31 5.86
N SER A 126 1.94 -8.10 6.04
CA SER A 126 1.85 -9.56 5.90
C SER A 126 1.15 -10.20 7.10
N PRO A 127 0.60 -11.43 6.97
CA PRO A 127 0.13 -12.18 8.14
C PRO A 127 1.24 -12.30 9.18
N VAL A 128 0.88 -12.21 10.46
CA VAL A 128 1.84 -12.17 11.58
C VAL A 128 2.82 -13.34 11.51
N GLY A 129 4.12 -13.03 11.48
CA GLY A 129 5.19 -14.04 11.43
C GLY A 129 5.28 -14.82 10.11
N SER A 130 4.55 -14.39 9.07
CA SER A 130 4.47 -15.06 7.77
C SER A 130 4.67 -14.06 6.63
N ALA A 131 5.64 -13.15 6.80
CA ALA A 131 6.12 -12.31 5.71
C ALA A 131 6.77 -13.18 4.61
N PRO A 132 6.66 -12.80 3.33
CA PRO A 132 7.40 -13.46 2.27
C PRO A 132 8.91 -13.45 2.53
N PRO A 133 9.66 -14.44 2.00
CA PRO A 133 11.12 -14.49 2.15
C PRO A 133 11.82 -13.17 1.75
N PRO A 134 12.95 -12.81 2.39
CA PRO A 134 13.63 -11.52 2.14
C PRO A 134 13.98 -11.24 0.68
N ASP A 135 14.38 -12.26 -0.09
CA ASP A 135 14.67 -12.16 -1.52
C ASP A 135 13.41 -11.86 -2.34
N VAL A 136 12.29 -12.52 -2.03
CA VAL A 136 10.97 -12.23 -2.64
C VAL A 136 10.54 -10.79 -2.36
N LEU A 137 10.76 -10.30 -1.13
CA LEU A 137 10.43 -8.92 -0.75
C LEU A 137 11.30 -7.89 -1.51
N TYR A 138 12.60 -8.15 -1.62
CA TYR A 138 13.53 -7.29 -2.35
C TYR A 138 13.16 -7.22 -3.84
N ASP A 139 13.00 -8.37 -4.49
CA ASP A 139 12.68 -8.43 -5.92
C ASP A 139 11.29 -7.84 -6.20
N ASN A 140 10.34 -8.00 -5.29
CA ASN A 140 9.03 -7.36 -5.42
C ASN A 140 9.11 -5.83 -5.51
N ALA A 141 9.89 -5.18 -4.64
CA ALA A 141 10.11 -3.74 -4.71
C ALA A 141 10.94 -3.36 -5.95
N ARG A 142 12.07 -4.05 -6.17
CA ARG A 142 12.98 -3.76 -7.27
C ARG A 142 12.29 -3.80 -8.64
N PHE A 143 11.50 -4.85 -8.92
CA PHE A 143 10.86 -5.01 -10.23
C PHE A 143 9.74 -4.01 -10.50
N ILE A 144 9.17 -3.35 -9.50
CA ILE A 144 8.27 -2.20 -9.73
C ILE A 144 9.03 -1.10 -10.48
N TYR A 145 10.23 -0.80 -10.01
CA TYR A 145 11.08 0.24 -10.59
C TYR A 145 11.79 -0.17 -11.88
N GLU A 146 12.16 -1.45 -12.04
CA GLU A 146 12.71 -1.91 -13.32
C GLU A 146 11.65 -1.85 -14.42
N ASN A 147 10.41 -2.27 -14.13
CA ASN A 147 9.31 -2.22 -15.10
C ASN A 147 8.92 -0.77 -15.43
N ASP A 148 8.93 0.14 -14.45
CA ASP A 148 8.66 1.56 -14.64
C ASP A 148 9.50 2.21 -15.76
N ARG A 149 10.73 1.73 -15.97
CA ARG A 149 11.64 2.26 -17.00
C ARG A 149 11.14 2.05 -18.43
N TYR A 150 10.26 1.08 -18.63
CA TYR A 150 9.73 0.71 -19.95
C TYR A 150 8.32 1.26 -20.21
N LEU A 151 7.67 1.85 -19.21
CA LEU A 151 6.32 2.37 -19.31
C LEU A 151 6.35 3.89 -19.49
N ASP A 152 5.72 4.39 -20.56
CA ASP A 152 5.68 5.83 -20.86
C ASP A 152 4.53 6.55 -20.16
N TYR A 153 3.40 5.85 -19.97
CA TYR A 153 2.17 6.39 -19.41
C TYR A 153 2.17 6.53 -17.89
N VAL A 154 3.13 5.93 -17.18
CA VAL A 154 3.21 5.96 -15.71
C VAL A 154 4.65 6.17 -15.26
N LYS A 155 4.83 6.84 -14.11
CA LYS A 155 6.10 6.92 -13.39
C LYS A 155 5.93 6.63 -11.91
N VAL A 156 6.87 5.88 -11.33
CA VAL A 156 7.01 5.79 -9.86
C VAL A 156 7.60 7.10 -9.36
N LEU A 157 7.06 7.59 -8.25
CA LEU A 157 7.45 8.82 -7.58
C LEU A 157 7.78 8.56 -6.13
N ASP A 158 9.02 8.87 -5.75
CA ASP A 158 9.44 9.00 -4.38
C ASP A 158 9.04 10.39 -3.84
N VAL A 159 8.20 10.44 -2.81
CA VAL A 159 7.65 11.66 -2.22
C VAL A 159 8.11 11.81 -0.78
N GLY A 160 8.53 13.02 -0.41
CA GLY A 160 8.98 13.35 0.93
C GLY A 160 10.49 13.26 1.09
N ASN A 161 10.96 13.64 2.28
CA ASN A 161 12.38 13.59 2.63
C ASN A 161 12.56 13.12 4.08
N GLY A 162 13.79 12.73 4.43
CA GLY A 162 14.10 12.25 5.78
C GLY A 162 13.37 10.95 6.15
N SER A 163 12.62 10.98 7.25
CA SER A 163 11.94 9.82 7.82
C SER A 163 10.45 9.72 7.45
N ASN A 164 9.84 10.79 6.93
CA ASN A 164 8.45 10.81 6.48
C ASN A 164 8.40 10.86 4.95
N TYR A 165 8.63 9.72 4.33
CA TYR A 165 8.64 9.53 2.87
C TYR A 165 7.77 8.35 2.48
N HIS A 166 7.32 8.33 1.24
CA HIS A 166 6.54 7.26 0.64
C HIS A 166 6.69 7.30 -0.88
N SER A 167 6.34 6.19 -1.52
CA SER A 167 6.28 6.05 -2.96
C SER A 167 4.83 6.07 -3.44
N THR A 168 4.63 6.51 -4.69
CA THR A 168 3.35 6.42 -5.38
C THR A 168 3.55 6.44 -6.90
N LEU A 169 2.46 6.40 -7.67
CA LEU A 169 2.47 6.47 -9.13
C LEU A 169 1.94 7.82 -9.63
N ARG A 170 2.45 8.27 -10.77
CA ARG A 170 1.86 9.36 -11.55
C ARG A 170 1.62 8.92 -12.98
N TYR A 171 0.36 8.94 -13.37
CA TYR A 171 -0.12 8.58 -14.68
C TYR A 171 -0.21 9.81 -15.58
N ARG A 172 0.07 9.62 -16.87
CA ARG A 172 -0.31 10.54 -17.95
C ARG A 172 -1.66 10.12 -18.47
N VAL A 173 -2.61 11.04 -18.50
CA VAL A 173 -3.95 10.82 -19.05
C VAL A 173 -4.27 11.96 -20.00
N ILE A 174 -5.21 11.74 -20.91
CA ILE A 174 -5.69 12.76 -21.82
C ILE A 174 -7.16 13.05 -21.50
N GLU A 175 -7.56 14.31 -21.50
CA GLU A 175 -8.95 14.72 -21.28
C GLU A 175 -9.29 15.80 -22.30
N ASN A 176 -10.27 15.54 -23.17
CA ASN A 176 -10.66 16.45 -24.25
C ASN A 176 -9.46 16.94 -25.11
N GLY A 177 -8.54 16.02 -25.44
CA GLY A 177 -7.33 16.32 -26.22
C GLY A 177 -6.20 17.00 -25.43
N THR A 178 -6.40 17.29 -24.14
CA THR A 178 -5.40 17.93 -23.28
C THR A 178 -4.70 16.90 -22.41
N GLU A 179 -3.37 16.87 -22.44
CA GLU A 179 -2.58 16.03 -21.55
C GLU A 179 -2.62 16.55 -20.10
N MET A 180 -2.85 15.65 -19.16
CA MET A 180 -2.81 15.94 -17.73
C MET A 180 -2.12 14.81 -16.97
N LYS A 181 -1.68 15.11 -15.75
CA LYS A 181 -1.01 14.14 -14.87
C LYS A 181 -1.87 13.87 -13.65
N VAL A 182 -2.13 12.60 -13.37
CA VAL A 182 -2.92 12.16 -12.21
C VAL A 182 -2.01 11.38 -11.27
N THR A 183 -1.93 11.81 -10.01
CA THR A 183 -1.14 11.13 -8.98
C THR A 183 -2.04 10.12 -8.26
N CYS A 184 -1.58 8.88 -8.18
CA CYS A 184 -2.26 7.81 -7.44
C CYS A 184 -2.24 8.14 -5.94
N PRO A 185 -3.36 7.94 -5.21
CA PRO A 185 -3.32 7.97 -3.75
C PRO A 185 -2.32 6.92 -3.23
N PRO A 186 -1.41 7.26 -2.28
CA PRO A 186 -0.39 6.32 -1.80
C PRO A 186 -0.98 5.02 -1.25
N SER A 187 -2.14 5.07 -0.58
CA SER A 187 -2.81 3.86 -0.09
C SER A 187 -3.15 2.89 -1.22
N ILE A 188 -3.63 3.38 -2.35
CA ILE A 188 -3.93 2.54 -3.52
C ILE A 188 -2.64 1.95 -4.09
N TYR A 189 -1.57 2.75 -4.18
CA TYR A 189 -0.27 2.25 -4.60
C TYR A 189 0.22 1.08 -3.74
N TYR A 190 0.25 1.25 -2.42
CA TYR A 190 0.76 0.19 -1.55
C TYR A 190 -0.09 -1.07 -1.57
N TRP A 191 -1.42 -0.94 -1.51
CA TRP A 191 -2.29 -2.10 -1.43
C TRP A 191 -2.42 -2.88 -2.76
N PHE A 192 -2.37 -2.20 -3.91
CA PHE A 192 -2.65 -2.84 -5.20
C PHE A 192 -1.42 -2.98 -6.11
N VAL A 193 -0.34 -2.24 -5.84
CA VAL A 193 0.89 -2.33 -6.63
C VAL A 193 2.00 -2.95 -5.81
N VAL A 194 2.23 -2.49 -4.58
CA VAL A 194 3.35 -2.98 -3.75
C VAL A 194 3.06 -4.30 -3.10
N SER A 195 1.85 -4.51 -2.59
CA SER A 195 1.45 -5.74 -1.91
C SER A 195 1.91 -6.97 -2.70
N PRO A 196 2.64 -7.92 -2.08
CA PRO A 196 3.18 -9.11 -2.76
C PRO A 196 2.10 -10.17 -3.02
N ARG A 197 0.88 -9.73 -3.34
CA ARG A 197 -0.30 -10.55 -3.63
C ARG A 197 -1.13 -9.87 -4.71
N ALA A 198 -1.34 -10.58 -5.82
CA ALA A 198 -2.20 -10.11 -6.91
C ALA A 198 -3.69 -10.40 -6.63
N THR A 199 -3.99 -11.58 -6.09
CA THR A 199 -5.35 -12.01 -5.72
C THR A 199 -5.31 -12.88 -4.45
N VAL A 200 -5.23 -14.20 -4.62
CA VAL A 200 -5.07 -15.20 -3.54
C VAL A 200 -3.67 -15.81 -3.51
N GLU A 201 -2.90 -15.65 -4.58
CA GLU A 201 -1.56 -16.20 -4.74
C GLU A 201 -0.51 -15.30 -4.07
N ASN A 202 0.51 -15.92 -3.47
CA ASN A 202 1.66 -15.22 -2.92
C ASN A 202 2.69 -14.98 -4.04
N ALA A 203 3.38 -13.84 -3.98
CA ALA A 203 4.57 -13.60 -4.78
C ALA A 203 5.58 -14.75 -4.60
N THR A 204 6.08 -15.27 -5.72
CA THR A 204 7.04 -16.36 -5.75
C THR A 204 7.87 -16.31 -7.04
N TYR A 205 8.80 -17.25 -7.19
CA TYR A 205 9.51 -17.49 -8.43
C TYR A 205 8.78 -18.53 -9.28
N ILE A 206 8.64 -18.23 -10.56
CA ILE A 206 8.04 -19.08 -11.59
C ILE A 206 9.18 -19.48 -12.54
N TYR A 207 9.48 -20.77 -12.63
CA TYR A 207 10.59 -21.30 -13.45
C TYR A 207 11.95 -20.61 -13.20
N GLY A 208 12.23 -20.25 -11.95
CA GLY A 208 13.47 -19.57 -11.54
C GLY A 208 13.50 -18.06 -11.81
N LYS A 209 12.38 -17.48 -12.24
CA LYS A 209 12.21 -16.04 -12.48
C LYS A 209 11.21 -15.43 -11.52
N PHE A 210 11.46 -14.24 -11.01
CA PHE A 210 10.53 -13.59 -10.10
C PHE A 210 9.20 -13.30 -10.84
N TRP A 211 8.04 -13.43 -10.19
CA TRP A 211 6.75 -13.36 -10.90
C TRP A 211 6.54 -12.07 -11.72
N ARG A 212 6.99 -10.90 -11.24
CA ARG A 212 6.89 -9.64 -12.00
C ARG A 212 7.76 -9.65 -13.24
N GLU A 213 8.97 -10.22 -13.15
CA GLU A 213 9.85 -10.45 -14.29
C GLU A 213 9.21 -11.45 -15.25
N TYR A 214 8.66 -12.55 -14.73
CA TYR A 214 8.04 -13.59 -15.53
C TYR A 214 6.89 -13.03 -16.36
N VAL A 215 5.96 -12.32 -15.72
CA VAL A 215 4.79 -11.73 -16.40
C VAL A 215 5.18 -10.63 -17.40
N PHE A 216 6.23 -9.86 -17.11
CA PHE A 216 6.62 -8.72 -17.94
C PHE A 216 7.50 -9.12 -19.14
N ASP A 217 8.42 -10.05 -18.91
CA ASP A 217 9.51 -10.42 -19.84
C ASP A 217 9.39 -11.82 -20.45
N HIS A 218 8.35 -12.60 -20.12
CA HIS A 218 8.15 -13.94 -20.67
C HIS A 218 6.76 -14.11 -21.31
N ASN A 219 6.70 -14.98 -22.32
CA ASN A 219 5.51 -15.33 -23.10
C ASN A 219 5.61 -16.78 -23.60
N ASP A 220 4.48 -17.32 -24.01
CA ASP A 220 4.45 -18.54 -24.80
C ASP A 220 4.85 -18.24 -26.26
N ILE A 221 5.46 -19.23 -26.91
CA ILE A 221 5.88 -19.13 -28.32
C ILE A 221 4.69 -18.72 -29.18
N GLY A 222 4.83 -17.61 -29.91
CA GLY A 222 3.81 -17.08 -30.82
C GLY A 222 2.95 -15.96 -30.23
N TYR A 223 3.07 -15.64 -28.95
CA TYR A 223 2.48 -14.44 -28.34
C TYR A 223 3.53 -13.34 -28.18
N PRO A 224 3.19 -12.04 -28.19
CA PRO A 224 4.15 -10.98 -27.88
C PRO A 224 4.35 -10.82 -26.37
N LEU A 225 5.46 -10.24 -25.95
CA LEU A 225 5.73 -9.96 -24.54
C LEU A 225 4.79 -8.89 -24.00
N LEU A 226 4.46 -8.94 -22.71
CA LEU A 226 3.66 -7.89 -22.09
C LEU A 226 4.35 -6.53 -22.23
N LYS A 227 5.67 -6.46 -21.99
CA LYS A 227 6.44 -5.22 -22.19
C LYS A 227 6.34 -4.66 -23.61
N GLU A 228 6.27 -5.52 -24.63
CA GLU A 228 6.17 -5.10 -26.02
C GLU A 228 4.78 -4.53 -26.31
N LYS A 229 3.74 -5.14 -25.74
CA LYS A 229 2.37 -4.62 -25.84
C LYS A 229 2.20 -3.26 -25.16
N LEU A 230 2.84 -3.06 -24.02
CA LEU A 230 2.74 -1.82 -23.25
C LEU A 230 3.67 -0.71 -23.78
N SER A 231 4.68 -1.08 -24.57
CA SER A 231 5.65 -0.13 -25.13
C SER A 231 4.98 0.88 -26.06
N GLY A 232 5.33 2.16 -25.91
CA GLY A 232 4.81 3.25 -26.74
C GLY A 232 3.39 3.72 -26.39
N ILE A 233 2.72 3.09 -25.42
CA ILE A 233 1.46 3.60 -24.87
C ILE A 233 1.76 4.85 -24.04
N LYS A 234 1.35 6.02 -24.53
CA LYS A 234 1.67 7.32 -23.91
C LYS A 234 0.71 7.73 -22.79
N TYR A 235 -0.54 7.27 -22.85
CA TYR A 235 -1.61 7.71 -21.96
C TYR A 235 -2.32 6.50 -21.38
N MET A 236 -2.50 6.50 -20.06
CA MET A 236 -3.17 5.42 -19.34
C MET A 236 -4.66 5.35 -19.68
N TRP A 237 -5.30 6.51 -19.78
CA TRP A 237 -6.74 6.63 -19.97
C TRP A 237 -7.08 7.98 -20.60
N ASP A 238 -8.16 8.03 -21.36
CA ASP A 238 -8.70 9.24 -22.00
C ASP A 238 -10.00 9.76 -21.36
N ARG A 239 -10.40 9.17 -20.22
CA ARG A 239 -11.67 9.44 -19.52
C ARG A 239 -12.93 9.03 -20.27
N GLU A 240 -12.79 8.33 -21.39
CA GLU A 240 -13.91 7.75 -22.09
C GLU A 240 -14.03 6.26 -21.74
N SER A 241 -15.27 5.78 -21.68
CA SER A 241 -15.53 4.35 -21.50
C SER A 241 -15.67 3.72 -22.88
N TYR A 242 -14.72 2.88 -23.25
CA TYR A 242 -14.79 2.12 -24.49
C TYR A 242 -15.44 0.76 -24.28
N ARG A 243 -16.35 0.38 -25.18
CA ARG A 243 -16.91 -0.98 -25.25
C ARG A 243 -16.37 -1.67 -26.49
N PRO A 244 -15.34 -2.53 -26.37
CA PRO A 244 -14.74 -3.18 -27.52
C PRO A 244 -15.73 -4.11 -28.23
N PRO A 245 -15.75 -4.14 -29.58
CA PRO A 245 -16.49 -5.15 -30.32
C PRO A 245 -15.85 -6.53 -30.14
N ALA A 246 -16.66 -7.59 -30.18
CA ALA A 246 -16.28 -8.95 -29.79
C ALA A 246 -15.11 -9.59 -30.60
N HIS A 247 -14.79 -9.09 -31.79
CA HIS A 247 -13.80 -9.69 -32.70
C HIS A 247 -12.70 -8.72 -33.14
N ARG A 248 -12.24 -7.84 -32.24
CA ARG A 248 -11.14 -6.90 -32.57
C ARG A 248 -9.77 -7.56 -32.56
N THR A 249 -8.89 -7.07 -33.42
CA THR A 249 -7.45 -7.37 -33.37
C THR A 249 -6.73 -6.30 -32.54
N TRP A 250 -5.53 -6.61 -32.04
CA TRP A 250 -4.68 -5.64 -31.32
C TRP A 250 -4.43 -4.37 -32.13
N ASN A 251 -4.14 -4.52 -33.43
CA ASN A 251 -3.91 -3.38 -34.33
C ASN A 251 -5.16 -2.50 -34.47
N HIS A 252 -6.36 -3.11 -34.52
CA HIS A 252 -7.61 -2.36 -34.52
C HIS A 252 -7.74 -1.55 -33.22
N SER A 253 -7.54 -2.17 -32.05
CA SER A 253 -7.59 -1.49 -30.75
C SER A 253 -6.64 -0.30 -30.66
N MET A 254 -5.37 -0.47 -31.07
CA MET A 254 -4.37 0.60 -31.03
C MET A 254 -4.71 1.76 -31.98
N SER A 255 -5.31 1.47 -33.14
CA SER A 255 -5.70 2.49 -34.12
C SER A 255 -6.93 3.29 -33.72
N THR A 256 -7.88 2.65 -33.02
CA THR A 256 -9.16 3.28 -32.63
C THR A 256 -9.12 3.89 -31.24
N HIS A 257 -8.28 3.36 -30.35
CA HIS A 257 -8.20 3.77 -28.96
C HIS A 257 -6.75 3.62 -28.44
N PRO A 258 -5.86 4.61 -28.67
CA PRO A 258 -4.44 4.51 -28.32
C PRO A 258 -4.15 4.48 -26.81
N THR A 259 -5.19 4.52 -25.97
CA THR A 259 -5.11 4.34 -24.50
C THR A 259 -5.54 2.93 -24.06
N ALA A 260 -5.62 1.95 -24.96
CA ALA A 260 -6.11 0.60 -24.68
C ALA A 260 -5.13 -0.22 -23.81
N ILE A 261 -4.99 0.18 -22.54
CA ILE A 261 -4.57 -0.69 -21.46
C ILE A 261 -5.86 -1.33 -20.94
N GLU A 262 -6.18 -2.51 -21.47
CA GLU A 262 -7.25 -3.38 -20.94
C GLU A 262 -6.70 -4.35 -19.90
#